data_AF-B6AKS8-F1
#
_entry.id   AF-B6AKS8-F1
#
_cell.length_a   1.000
_cell.length_b   1.000
_cell.length_c   1.000
_cell.angle_alpha   90.00
_cell.angle_beta   90.00
_cell.angle_gamma   90.00
#
_symmetry.space_group_name_H-M   'P 1'
#
loop_
_entity.id
_entity.type
_entity.pdbx_description
1 polymer ?
#
loop_
_entity_poly.entity_id
_entity_poly.type
_entity_poly.pdbx_seq_one_letter_code
_entity_poly.pdbx_strand_id
1 'polypeptide(L)'
;MASIRKILPANIPGEFFVDRTCIDCGTCAWLAPDTFADRNGFAYVWKQPSTERERIRAHMSVLSCPVGAIGSRMAQDYTLAEEKLPEPIDRNIFYCGYHSSKSYGAASYLIRRPEGNILVDSPRFARPLVKKLEDLGGVDLMFLTHKDDVADHERFHGHFGCRRILHEADLGRETASIEIVLRGDDIQNLAPEIRIIPVPGHTAGSCCLLWKETVLFTGDHLSWDPGKKSLHASKHTCWHDWSRQIHSMKRLSGFSFEWVLPGHGTRCHLPVPEMNREMEKLIGRMTATS
;
A
#
# COMPACT_ATOMS: atom_id res chain seq x y z
N MET A 1 -8.74 -16.45 -10.51
CA MET A 1 -10.06 -16.37 -9.85
C MET A 1 -10.20 -17.53 -8.89
N ALA A 2 -10.83 -17.27 -7.75
CA ALA A 2 -11.02 -18.24 -6.68
C ALA A 2 -11.85 -19.43 -7.13
N SER A 3 -11.61 -20.59 -6.53
CA SER A 3 -12.26 -21.85 -6.88
C SER A 3 -12.94 -22.48 -5.68
N ILE A 4 -14.21 -22.87 -5.87
CA ILE A 4 -14.98 -23.63 -4.88
C ILE A 4 -14.34 -24.98 -4.51
N ARG A 5 -13.49 -25.54 -5.38
CA ARG A 5 -12.76 -26.80 -5.13
C ARG A 5 -11.52 -26.61 -4.25
N LYS A 6 -11.14 -25.36 -3.98
CA LYS A 6 -9.91 -24.98 -3.28
C LYS A 6 -10.19 -24.25 -1.96
N ILE A 7 -11.43 -24.22 -1.51
CA ILE A 7 -11.85 -23.48 -0.31
C ILE A 7 -11.04 -23.96 0.91
N LEU A 8 -10.52 -22.99 1.66
CA LEU A 8 -9.83 -23.29 2.91
C LEU A 8 -10.83 -23.75 3.98
N PRO A 9 -10.55 -24.83 4.74
CA PRO A 9 -11.42 -25.29 5.82
C PRO A 9 -11.65 -24.26 6.93
N ALA A 10 -10.77 -23.26 7.05
CA ALA A 10 -10.87 -22.20 8.05
C ALA A 10 -12.02 -21.20 7.80
N ASN A 11 -12.56 -21.13 6.58
CA ASN A 11 -13.70 -20.25 6.30
C ASN A 11 -14.94 -20.74 7.05
N ILE A 12 -15.70 -19.83 7.64
CA ILE A 12 -17.05 -20.16 8.09
C ILE A 12 -17.97 -20.42 6.88
N PRO A 13 -18.98 -21.29 7.01
CA PRO A 13 -19.96 -21.52 5.95
C PRO A 13 -20.66 -20.23 5.51
N GLY A 14 -20.91 -20.08 4.21
CA GLY A 14 -21.68 -18.95 3.67
C GLY A 14 -21.33 -18.57 2.23
N GLU A 15 -21.68 -17.36 1.86
CA GLU A 15 -21.54 -16.83 0.50
C GLU A 15 -20.06 -16.65 0.11
N PHE A 16 -19.34 -15.84 0.87
CA PHE A 16 -17.93 -15.53 0.62
C PHE A 16 -17.03 -16.66 1.12
N PHE A 17 -15.89 -16.83 0.45
CA PHE A 17 -14.84 -17.74 0.87
C PHE A 17 -13.47 -17.25 0.39
N VAL A 18 -12.43 -17.69 1.09
CA VAL A 18 -11.03 -17.63 0.62
C VAL A 18 -10.58 -19.03 0.22
N ASP A 19 -9.89 -19.15 -0.91
CA ASP A 19 -9.34 -20.41 -1.38
C ASP A 19 -7.82 -20.51 -1.13
N ARG A 20 -7.26 -21.70 -1.34
CA ARG A 20 -5.85 -22.02 -1.07
C ARG A 20 -4.84 -21.32 -2.00
N THR A 21 -5.29 -20.47 -2.93
CA THR A 21 -4.39 -19.62 -3.73
C THR A 21 -4.05 -18.32 -3.02
N CYS A 22 -4.63 -18.07 -1.84
CA CYS A 22 -4.25 -16.96 -0.97
C CYS A 22 -2.74 -16.98 -0.67
N ILE A 23 -2.14 -15.80 -0.70
CA ILE A 23 -0.72 -15.57 -0.41
C ILE A 23 -0.50 -14.80 0.89
N ASP A 24 -1.52 -14.66 1.73
CA ASP A 24 -1.41 -13.94 3.02
C ASP A 24 -0.89 -12.50 2.91
N CYS A 25 -1.30 -11.77 1.86
CA CYS A 25 -0.91 -10.36 1.68
C CYS A 25 -1.55 -9.39 2.70
N GLY A 26 -2.44 -9.87 3.58
CA GLY A 26 -3.15 -9.08 4.60
C GLY A 26 -4.23 -8.10 4.09
N THR A 27 -4.31 -7.86 2.77
CA THR A 27 -5.18 -6.81 2.18
C THR A 27 -6.63 -6.90 2.65
N CYS A 28 -7.23 -8.09 2.60
CA CYS A 28 -8.64 -8.26 2.94
C CYS A 28 -8.91 -8.11 4.44
N ALA A 29 -7.96 -8.45 5.31
CA ALA A 29 -8.14 -8.37 6.76
C ALA A 29 -8.19 -6.92 7.24
N TRP A 30 -7.38 -6.01 6.68
CA TRP A 30 -7.47 -4.59 7.03
C TRP A 30 -8.55 -3.84 6.23
N LEU A 31 -8.87 -4.29 5.01
CA LEU A 31 -9.91 -3.66 4.21
C LEU A 31 -11.32 -4.06 4.69
N ALA A 32 -11.55 -5.31 5.08
CA ALA A 32 -12.85 -5.75 5.60
C ALA A 32 -12.67 -6.61 6.87
N PRO A 33 -12.22 -6.00 7.99
CA PRO A 33 -11.94 -6.71 9.24
C PRO A 33 -13.17 -7.37 9.85
N ASP A 34 -14.37 -6.88 9.55
CA ASP A 34 -15.64 -7.49 9.97
C ASP A 34 -15.98 -8.78 9.20
N THR A 35 -15.17 -9.16 8.21
CA THR A 35 -15.41 -10.33 7.33
C THR A 35 -14.21 -11.26 7.25
N PHE A 36 -13.00 -10.69 7.04
CA PHE A 36 -11.78 -11.47 6.86
C PHE A 36 -10.81 -11.28 8.02
N ALA A 37 -10.08 -12.35 8.30
CA ALA A 37 -8.97 -12.37 9.24
C ALA A 37 -7.88 -13.27 8.67
N ASP A 38 -6.66 -13.10 9.16
CA ASP A 38 -5.51 -13.89 8.72
C ASP A 38 -5.05 -14.84 9.83
N ARG A 39 -4.66 -16.05 9.45
CA ARG A 39 -4.10 -17.05 10.36
C ARG A 39 -3.26 -18.06 9.57
N ASN A 40 -2.10 -18.42 10.10
CA ASN A 40 -1.26 -19.52 9.60
C ASN A 40 -0.91 -19.40 8.10
N GLY A 41 -0.58 -18.20 7.60
CA GLY A 41 -0.13 -18.04 6.21
C GLY A 41 -1.27 -17.94 5.19
N PHE A 42 -2.49 -17.60 5.63
CA PHE A 42 -3.60 -17.31 4.73
C PHE A 42 -4.70 -16.47 5.41
N ALA A 43 -5.47 -15.77 4.57
CA ALA A 43 -6.73 -15.16 4.94
C ALA A 43 -7.88 -16.17 4.96
N TYR A 44 -8.91 -15.92 5.76
CA TYR A 44 -10.15 -16.70 5.78
C TYR A 44 -11.34 -15.81 6.14
N VAL A 45 -12.54 -16.23 5.75
CA VAL A 45 -13.79 -15.59 6.18
C VAL A 45 -14.12 -16.06 7.60
N TRP A 46 -14.01 -15.17 8.59
CA TRP A 46 -14.37 -15.47 9.98
C TRP A 46 -15.83 -15.09 10.30
N LYS A 47 -16.40 -14.16 9.54
CA LYS A 47 -17.80 -13.74 9.61
C LYS A 47 -18.30 -13.39 8.20
N GLN A 48 -19.51 -13.82 7.85
CA GLN A 48 -20.13 -13.43 6.58
C GLN A 48 -20.71 -12.01 6.73
N PRO A 49 -20.60 -11.15 5.71
CA PRO A 49 -21.13 -9.80 5.79
C PRO A 49 -22.66 -9.82 5.89
N SER A 50 -23.22 -9.17 6.92
CA SER A 50 -24.67 -9.11 7.15
C SER A 50 -25.27 -7.77 6.74
N THR A 51 -24.47 -6.70 6.73
CA THR A 51 -24.89 -5.36 6.31
C THR A 51 -24.44 -5.01 4.90
N GLU A 52 -25.08 -4.01 4.27
CA GLU A 52 -24.64 -3.47 2.97
C GLU A 52 -23.21 -2.93 3.04
N ARG A 53 -22.88 -2.21 4.11
CA ARG A 53 -21.52 -1.69 4.33
C ARG A 53 -20.47 -2.81 4.37
N GLU A 54 -20.72 -3.87 5.13
CA GLU A 54 -19.81 -5.03 5.19
C GLU A 54 -19.71 -5.72 3.82
N ARG A 55 -20.82 -5.85 3.07
CA ARG A 55 -20.82 -6.42 1.72
C ARG A 55 -19.97 -5.60 0.75
N ILE A 56 -20.13 -4.27 0.74
CA ILE A 56 -19.32 -3.38 -0.10
C ILE A 56 -17.83 -3.53 0.24
N ARG A 57 -17.47 -3.55 1.53
CA ARG A 57 -16.06 -3.74 1.94
C ARG A 57 -15.54 -5.11 1.53
N ALA A 58 -16.35 -6.16 1.63
CA ALA A 58 -15.97 -7.50 1.16
C ALA A 58 -15.77 -7.56 -0.36
N HIS A 59 -16.63 -6.88 -1.13
CA HIS A 59 -16.46 -6.72 -2.58
C HIS A 59 -15.20 -5.92 -2.93
N MET A 60 -14.90 -4.83 -2.21
CA MET A 60 -13.63 -4.12 -2.39
C MET A 60 -12.43 -5.04 -2.14
N SER A 61 -12.50 -5.93 -1.13
CA SER A 61 -11.47 -6.95 -0.89
C SER A 61 -11.34 -7.94 -2.06
N VAL A 62 -12.44 -8.32 -2.71
CA VAL A 62 -12.39 -9.16 -3.93
C VAL A 62 -11.65 -8.44 -5.06
N LEU A 63 -12.01 -7.16 -5.32
CA LEU A 63 -11.38 -6.36 -6.38
C LEU A 63 -9.89 -6.12 -6.13
N SER A 64 -9.52 -5.90 -4.86
CA SER A 64 -8.16 -5.62 -4.41
C SER A 64 -7.32 -6.87 -4.13
N CYS A 65 -7.88 -8.07 -4.16
CA CYS A 65 -7.11 -9.29 -3.93
C CYS A 65 -6.10 -9.49 -5.08
N PRO A 66 -4.77 -9.48 -4.81
CA PRO A 66 -3.76 -9.49 -5.86
C PRO A 66 -3.76 -10.78 -6.68
N VAL A 67 -4.13 -11.89 -6.06
CA VAL A 67 -4.17 -13.24 -6.65
C VAL A 67 -5.60 -13.73 -6.93
N GLY A 68 -6.60 -12.93 -6.58
CA GLY A 68 -8.02 -13.26 -6.76
C GLY A 68 -8.45 -14.53 -6.02
N ALA A 69 -7.95 -14.74 -4.80
CA ALA A 69 -8.24 -15.89 -3.95
C ALA A 69 -9.57 -15.78 -3.17
N ILE A 70 -10.20 -14.60 -3.17
CA ILE A 70 -11.49 -14.36 -2.53
C ILE A 70 -12.59 -14.59 -3.57
N GLY A 71 -13.55 -15.46 -3.25
CA GLY A 71 -14.66 -15.82 -4.12
C GLY A 71 -16.01 -15.71 -3.41
N SER A 72 -17.08 -15.80 -4.20
CA SER A 72 -18.45 -15.95 -3.73
C SER A 72 -19.10 -17.17 -4.39
N ARG A 73 -20.01 -17.83 -3.68
CA ARG A 73 -20.85 -18.92 -4.21
C ARG A 73 -22.02 -18.41 -5.06
N MET A 74 -22.29 -17.11 -5.04
CA MET A 74 -23.41 -16.47 -5.74
C MET A 74 -22.89 -15.49 -6.79
N ALA A 75 -23.68 -15.20 -7.82
CA ALA A 75 -23.37 -14.13 -8.77
C ALA A 75 -23.27 -12.79 -8.02
N GLN A 76 -22.23 -12.01 -8.30
CA GLN A 76 -21.96 -10.75 -7.61
C GLN A 76 -22.03 -9.59 -8.59
N ASP A 77 -22.57 -8.48 -8.10
CA ASP A 77 -22.42 -7.17 -8.71
C ASP A 77 -21.39 -6.38 -7.88
N TYR A 78 -20.27 -6.02 -8.51
CA TYR A 78 -19.21 -5.26 -7.87
C TYR A 78 -19.34 -3.75 -8.11
N THR A 79 -20.37 -3.27 -8.81
CA THR A 79 -20.52 -1.86 -9.22
C THR A 79 -20.34 -0.89 -8.07
N LEU A 80 -20.99 -1.14 -6.92
CA LEU A 80 -20.84 -0.28 -5.74
C LEU A 80 -19.40 -0.26 -5.21
N ALA A 81 -18.70 -1.40 -5.22
CA ALA A 81 -17.30 -1.45 -4.79
C ALA A 81 -16.37 -0.75 -5.80
N GLU A 82 -16.64 -0.88 -7.10
CA GLU A 82 -15.93 -0.14 -8.15
C GLU A 82 -16.15 1.37 -8.03
N GLU A 83 -17.34 1.81 -7.60
CA GLU A 83 -17.63 3.22 -7.31
C GLU A 83 -16.91 3.76 -6.07
N LYS A 84 -16.65 2.89 -5.08
CA LYS A 84 -15.91 3.26 -3.86
C LYS A 84 -14.40 3.25 -4.02
N LEU A 85 -13.86 2.79 -5.15
CA LEU A 85 -12.44 2.83 -5.46
C LEU A 85 -12.14 3.85 -6.56
N PRO A 86 -11.14 4.73 -6.40
CA PRO A 86 -10.25 4.84 -5.23
C PRO A 86 -10.98 5.44 -4.00
N GLU A 87 -10.72 4.90 -2.81
CA GLU A 87 -11.37 5.28 -1.54
C GLU A 87 -10.72 6.54 -0.95
N PRO A 88 -11.48 7.60 -0.61
CA PRO A 88 -10.94 8.78 0.07
C PRO A 88 -10.37 8.43 1.45
N ILE A 89 -9.17 8.93 1.76
CA ILE A 89 -8.53 8.84 3.09
C ILE A 89 -8.60 10.18 3.82
N ASP A 90 -7.99 11.21 3.23
CA ASP A 90 -7.97 12.57 3.73
C ASP A 90 -7.96 13.53 2.54
N ARG A 91 -8.90 14.49 2.49
CA ARG A 91 -9.08 15.56 1.47
C ARG A 91 -8.67 15.20 0.03
N ASN A 92 -7.37 15.17 -0.24
CA ASN A 92 -6.77 14.98 -1.56
C ASN A 92 -6.16 13.59 -1.78
N ILE A 93 -6.23 12.69 -0.80
CA ILE A 93 -5.53 11.41 -0.80
C ILE A 93 -6.55 10.29 -0.89
N PHE A 94 -6.32 9.36 -1.81
CA PHE A 94 -7.20 8.25 -2.08
C PHE A 94 -6.40 6.94 -2.11
N TYR A 95 -6.96 5.88 -1.53
CA TYR A 95 -6.46 4.52 -1.66
C TYR A 95 -7.00 3.87 -2.94
N CYS A 96 -6.11 3.38 -3.81
CA CYS A 96 -6.51 2.93 -5.15
C CYS A 96 -7.23 1.58 -5.17
N GLY A 97 -6.92 0.66 -4.25
CA GLY A 97 -7.32 -0.74 -4.38
C GLY A 97 -6.66 -1.43 -5.56
N TYR A 98 -7.27 -2.49 -6.07
CA TYR A 98 -6.80 -3.25 -7.24
C TYR A 98 -5.32 -3.64 -7.17
N HIS A 99 -4.91 -4.27 -6.06
CA HIS A 99 -3.51 -4.62 -5.87
C HIS A 99 -3.01 -5.63 -6.91
N SER A 100 -1.69 -5.69 -7.08
CA SER A 100 -1.03 -6.57 -8.03
C SER A 100 -0.32 -7.72 -7.31
N SER A 101 -0.36 -8.92 -7.90
CA SER A 101 0.48 -10.03 -7.43
C SER A 101 1.97 -9.79 -7.67
N LYS A 102 2.33 -8.88 -8.59
CA LYS A 102 3.72 -8.53 -8.88
C LYS A 102 4.40 -7.76 -7.75
N SER A 103 3.62 -7.09 -6.91
CA SER A 103 4.07 -6.35 -5.73
C SER A 103 3.60 -7.01 -4.44
N TYR A 104 3.34 -8.32 -4.46
CA TYR A 104 2.81 -9.08 -3.31
C TYR A 104 1.51 -8.54 -2.68
N GLY A 105 0.82 -7.61 -3.35
CA GLY A 105 -0.36 -6.96 -2.79
C GLY A 105 -0.11 -5.59 -2.15
N ALA A 106 0.94 -4.88 -2.53
CA ALA A 106 1.17 -3.51 -2.09
C ALA A 106 -0.03 -2.59 -2.41
N ALA A 107 -0.38 -1.75 -1.44
CA ALA A 107 -1.31 -0.65 -1.60
C ALA A 107 -0.68 0.47 -2.42
N SER A 108 -1.52 1.18 -3.18
CA SER A 108 -1.13 2.38 -3.92
C SER A 108 -2.11 3.50 -3.64
N TYR A 109 -1.65 4.73 -3.82
CA TYR A 109 -2.38 5.92 -3.40
C TYR A 109 -2.35 7.01 -4.46
N LEU A 110 -3.46 7.73 -4.63
CA LEU A 110 -3.52 8.92 -5.45
C LEU A 110 -3.48 10.16 -4.57
N ILE A 111 -2.57 11.08 -4.86
CA ILE A 111 -2.56 12.45 -4.32
C ILE A 111 -3.08 13.39 -5.39
N ARG A 112 -4.23 14.02 -5.14
CA ARG A 112 -4.87 14.94 -6.05
C ARG A 112 -4.34 16.36 -5.89
N ARG A 113 -3.90 17.00 -6.98
CA ARG A 113 -3.26 18.31 -6.95
C ARG A 113 -3.65 19.15 -8.17
N PRO A 114 -3.79 20.48 -8.04
CA PRO A 114 -3.99 21.36 -9.18
C PRO A 114 -2.88 21.27 -10.23
N GLU A 115 -1.64 21.02 -9.80
CA GLU A 115 -0.45 20.96 -10.67
C GLU A 115 -0.32 19.61 -11.41
N GLY A 116 -1.16 18.63 -11.09
CA GLY A 116 -1.08 17.27 -11.61
C GLY A 116 -1.03 16.22 -10.49
N ASN A 117 -1.84 15.18 -10.64
CA ASN A 117 -1.96 14.13 -9.64
C ASN A 117 -0.70 13.27 -9.57
N ILE A 118 -0.42 12.74 -8.37
CA ILE A 118 0.68 11.80 -8.13
C ILE A 118 0.10 10.44 -7.73
N LEU A 119 0.49 9.40 -8.44
CA LEU A 119 0.23 8.01 -8.05
C LEU A 119 1.45 7.48 -7.28
N VAL A 120 1.28 7.19 -5.99
CA VAL A 120 2.31 6.58 -5.14
C VAL A 120 2.16 5.07 -5.23
N ASP A 121 3.24 4.42 -5.69
CA ASP A 121 3.34 3.01 -6.05
C ASP A 121 2.33 2.55 -7.12
N SER A 122 2.56 1.38 -7.73
CA SER A 122 1.76 0.94 -8.86
C SER A 122 0.71 -0.12 -8.45
N PRO A 123 -0.59 0.13 -8.68
CA PRO A 123 -1.59 -0.93 -8.63
C PRO A 123 -1.50 -1.83 -9.87
N ARG A 124 -2.37 -2.85 -9.92
CA ARG A 124 -2.68 -3.55 -11.18
C ARG A 124 -3.42 -2.60 -12.11
N PHE A 125 -3.05 -2.59 -13.40
CA PHE A 125 -3.74 -1.77 -14.40
C PHE A 125 -5.10 -2.40 -14.74
N ALA A 126 -6.12 -2.03 -13.96
CA ALA A 126 -7.50 -2.47 -14.07
C ALA A 126 -8.37 -1.36 -14.69
N ARG A 127 -9.16 -1.70 -15.72
CA ARG A 127 -9.97 -0.72 -16.47
C ARG A 127 -10.89 0.14 -15.58
N PRO A 128 -11.61 -0.40 -14.58
CA PRO A 128 -12.46 0.43 -13.72
C PRO A 128 -11.66 1.48 -12.94
N LEU A 129 -10.50 1.09 -12.38
CA LEU A 129 -9.61 2.02 -11.69
C LEU A 129 -9.06 3.09 -12.64
N VAL A 130 -8.56 2.70 -13.81
CA VAL A 130 -7.99 3.64 -14.80
C VAL A 130 -9.02 4.70 -15.18
N LYS A 131 -10.27 4.30 -15.46
CA LYS A 131 -11.35 5.25 -15.74
C LYS A 131 -11.61 6.21 -14.58
N LYS A 132 -11.63 5.71 -13.34
CA LYS A 132 -11.79 6.56 -12.15
C LYS A 132 -10.63 7.54 -11.98
N LEU A 133 -9.41 7.14 -12.31
CA LEU A 133 -8.26 8.03 -12.28
C LEU A 133 -8.36 9.12 -13.37
N GLU A 134 -8.85 8.80 -14.57
CA GLU A 134 -9.18 9.79 -15.62
C GLU A 134 -10.20 10.82 -15.11
N ASP A 135 -11.31 10.35 -14.52
CA ASP A 135 -12.35 11.20 -13.94
C ASP A 135 -11.81 12.11 -12.81
N LEU A 136 -10.73 11.70 -12.14
CA LEU A 136 -10.06 12.45 -11.07
C LEU A 136 -8.95 13.38 -11.57
N GLY A 137 -8.76 13.52 -12.89
CA GLY A 137 -7.76 14.41 -13.50
C GLY A 137 -6.51 13.70 -14.02
N GLY A 138 -6.54 12.38 -14.15
CA GLY A 138 -5.42 11.57 -14.65
C GLY A 138 -4.29 11.40 -13.64
N VAL A 139 -3.11 11.04 -14.14
CA VAL A 139 -1.87 10.87 -13.37
C VAL A 139 -0.75 11.61 -14.11
N ASP A 140 -0.10 12.59 -13.46
CA ASP A 140 1.03 13.33 -14.06
C ASP A 140 2.37 12.73 -13.63
N LEU A 141 2.47 12.34 -12.35
CA LEU A 141 3.65 11.70 -11.79
C LEU A 141 3.30 10.36 -11.15
N MET A 142 4.23 9.43 -11.21
CA MET A 142 4.19 8.21 -10.42
C MET A 142 5.45 8.12 -9.56
N PHE A 143 5.29 8.15 -8.25
CA PHE A 143 6.39 7.98 -7.31
C PHE A 143 6.44 6.53 -6.85
N LEU A 144 7.54 5.83 -7.17
CA LEU A 144 7.77 4.44 -6.79
C LEU A 144 8.70 4.43 -5.57
N THR A 145 8.20 3.92 -4.45
CA THR A 145 8.90 3.93 -3.15
C THR A 145 10.14 3.05 -3.18
N HIS A 146 10.07 1.90 -3.85
CA HIS A 146 11.18 0.98 -4.12
C HIS A 146 10.87 0.08 -5.32
N LYS A 147 11.85 -0.75 -5.71
CA LYS A 147 11.78 -1.62 -6.90
C LYS A 147 10.70 -2.71 -6.88
N ASP A 148 10.15 -3.05 -5.72
CA ASP A 148 9.24 -4.21 -5.56
C ASP A 148 7.77 -3.81 -5.76
N ASP A 149 7.46 -2.52 -5.59
CA ASP A 149 6.11 -1.97 -5.68
C ASP A 149 5.82 -1.29 -7.02
N VAL A 150 6.51 -1.75 -8.08
CA VAL A 150 6.45 -1.17 -9.44
C VAL A 150 5.40 -1.81 -10.34
N ALA A 151 4.93 -3.02 -10.03
CA ALA A 151 3.81 -3.74 -10.66
C ALA A 151 3.54 -3.47 -12.17
N ASP A 152 2.54 -2.64 -12.49
CA ASP A 152 2.10 -2.32 -13.84
C ASP A 152 2.47 -0.88 -14.25
N HIS A 153 3.50 -0.28 -13.63
CA HIS A 153 3.91 1.11 -13.83
C HIS A 153 4.07 1.50 -15.31
N GLU A 154 4.65 0.63 -16.14
CA GLU A 154 4.77 0.82 -17.61
C GLU A 154 3.42 1.03 -18.29
N ARG A 155 2.38 0.32 -17.87
CA ARG A 155 1.04 0.45 -18.46
C ARG A 155 0.39 1.77 -18.07
N PHE A 156 0.59 2.22 -16.83
CA PHE A 156 0.15 3.53 -16.38
C PHE A 156 0.89 4.66 -17.10
N HIS A 157 2.22 4.55 -17.25
CA HIS A 157 3.02 5.47 -18.04
C HIS A 157 2.54 5.54 -19.50
N GLY A 158 2.37 4.39 -20.16
CA GLY A 158 1.91 4.35 -21.55
C GLY A 158 0.49 4.89 -21.76
N HIS A 159 -0.37 4.83 -20.74
CA HIS A 159 -1.76 5.33 -20.82
C HIS A 159 -1.87 6.83 -20.49
N PHE A 160 -1.26 7.27 -19.38
CA PHE A 160 -1.39 8.64 -18.88
C PHE A 160 -0.27 9.57 -19.36
N GLY A 161 0.84 9.02 -19.88
CA GLY A 161 2.06 9.78 -20.13
C GLY A 161 2.78 10.23 -18.84
N CYS A 162 2.41 9.65 -17.69
CA CYS A 162 2.96 10.08 -16.41
C CYS A 162 4.46 9.82 -16.32
N ARG A 163 5.23 10.79 -15.79
CA ARG A 163 6.66 10.56 -15.52
C ARG A 163 6.81 9.80 -14.22
N ARG A 164 7.70 8.82 -14.21
CA ARG A 164 7.95 7.98 -13.04
C ARG A 164 9.22 8.42 -12.33
N ILE A 165 9.18 8.33 -11.01
CA ILE A 165 10.27 8.66 -10.10
C ILE A 165 10.67 7.38 -9.39
N LEU A 166 11.95 7.01 -9.45
CA LEU A 166 12.53 5.89 -8.68
C LEU A 166 13.98 6.23 -8.31
N HIS A 167 14.46 5.67 -7.20
CA HIS A 167 15.84 5.84 -6.77
C HIS A 167 16.83 5.00 -7.58
N GLU A 168 18.02 5.54 -7.86
CA GLU A 168 19.03 4.89 -8.71
C GLU A 168 19.46 3.51 -8.21
N ALA A 169 19.53 3.34 -6.88
CA ALA A 169 19.92 2.08 -6.24
C ALA A 169 18.89 0.95 -6.41
N ASP A 170 17.68 1.29 -6.88
CA ASP A 170 16.58 0.37 -7.14
C ASP A 170 16.23 0.28 -8.64
N LEU A 171 17.02 0.93 -9.51
CA LEU A 171 16.88 0.71 -10.95
C LEU A 171 17.23 -0.73 -11.32
N GLY A 172 16.40 -1.32 -12.17
CA GLY A 172 16.56 -2.66 -12.69
C GLY A 172 16.12 -2.72 -14.15
N ARG A 173 16.05 -3.93 -14.70
CA ARG A 173 15.68 -4.14 -16.11
C ARG A 173 14.29 -3.58 -16.44
N GLU A 174 13.32 -3.80 -15.55
CA GLU A 174 11.93 -3.34 -15.76
C GLU A 174 11.75 -1.84 -15.54
N THR A 175 12.69 -1.21 -14.84
CA THR A 175 12.66 0.22 -14.48
C THR A 175 13.79 1.01 -15.16
N ALA A 176 14.41 0.46 -16.21
CA ALA A 176 15.51 1.11 -16.92
C ALA A 176 15.08 2.39 -17.66
N SER A 177 13.79 2.50 -17.97
CA SER A 177 13.12 3.60 -18.68
C SER A 177 12.62 4.72 -17.76
N ILE A 178 12.85 4.64 -16.44
CA ILE A 178 12.36 5.65 -15.47
C ILE A 178 12.85 7.05 -15.85
N GLU A 179 11.91 7.99 -15.90
CA GLU A 179 12.14 9.33 -16.41
C GLU A 179 12.88 10.24 -15.42
N ILE A 180 12.63 10.05 -14.11
CA ILE A 180 13.20 10.87 -13.05
C ILE A 180 13.92 9.95 -12.06
N VAL A 181 15.25 9.97 -12.09
CA VAL A 181 16.09 9.13 -11.23
C VAL A 181 16.59 9.93 -10.05
N LEU A 182 16.18 9.54 -8.84
CA LEU A 182 16.69 10.10 -7.58
C LEU A 182 18.09 9.56 -7.31
N ARG A 183 18.97 10.38 -6.73
CA ARG A 183 20.35 10.02 -6.45
C ARG A 183 20.77 10.44 -5.05
N GLY A 184 21.62 9.63 -4.45
CA GLY A 184 22.14 9.85 -3.10
C GLY A 184 21.08 9.88 -2.00
N ASP A 185 21.53 10.19 -0.78
CA ASP A 185 20.70 10.08 0.43
C ASP A 185 20.07 11.41 0.86
N ASP A 186 20.24 12.48 0.08
CA ASP A 186 19.70 13.81 0.41
C ASP A 186 18.19 13.91 0.19
N ILE A 187 17.52 14.70 1.03
CA ILE A 187 16.08 14.98 0.87
C ILE A 187 15.87 15.81 -0.38
N GLN A 188 14.92 15.40 -1.22
CA GLN A 188 14.59 16.12 -2.44
C GLN A 188 13.22 16.77 -2.31
N ASN A 189 13.16 18.08 -2.59
CA ASN A 189 11.91 18.83 -2.61
C ASN A 189 11.32 18.75 -4.03
N LEU A 190 10.27 17.94 -4.21
CA LEU A 190 9.60 17.81 -5.51
C LEU A 190 8.68 19.01 -5.78
N ALA A 191 8.09 19.56 -4.72
CA ALA A 191 7.26 20.76 -4.70
C ALA A 191 7.28 21.35 -3.27
N PRO A 192 6.79 22.59 -3.04
CA PRO A 192 6.78 23.20 -1.69
C PRO A 192 6.15 22.31 -0.62
N GLU A 193 5.12 21.54 -1.00
CA GLU A 193 4.40 20.64 -0.10
C GLU A 193 4.84 19.17 -0.16
N ILE A 194 5.87 18.82 -0.95
CA ILE A 194 6.30 17.44 -1.19
C ILE A 194 7.79 17.28 -0.98
N ARG A 195 8.14 16.43 -0.01
CA ARG A 195 9.50 15.99 0.22
C ARG A 195 9.62 14.50 -0.07
N ILE A 196 10.64 14.12 -0.82
CA ILE A 196 11.07 12.73 -0.97
C ILE A 196 12.25 12.52 -0.04
N ILE A 197 12.15 11.52 0.82
CA ILE A 197 13.11 11.24 1.88
C ILE A 197 13.72 9.86 1.59
N PRO A 198 14.99 9.78 1.15
CA PRO A 198 15.69 8.51 1.05
C PRO A 198 15.78 7.84 2.42
N VAL A 199 15.37 6.57 2.46
CA VAL A 199 15.28 5.73 3.66
C VAL A 199 15.82 4.32 3.36
N PRO A 200 17.11 4.19 3.00
CA PRO A 200 17.70 2.90 2.69
C PRO A 200 17.54 1.93 3.87
N GLY A 201 17.29 0.66 3.55
CA GLY A 201 17.14 -0.39 4.55
C GLY A 201 16.35 -1.57 4.02
N HIS A 202 15.06 -1.36 3.71
CA HIS A 202 14.23 -2.38 3.06
C HIS A 202 14.84 -2.79 1.70
N THR A 203 15.03 -1.81 0.83
CA THR A 203 15.93 -1.86 -0.32
C THR A 203 17.00 -0.78 -0.17
N ALA A 204 18.01 -0.80 -1.05
CA ALA A 204 19.02 0.25 -1.09
C ALA A 204 18.45 1.58 -1.60
N GLY A 205 17.44 1.54 -2.48
CA GLY A 205 16.78 2.72 -3.03
C GLY A 205 15.44 3.10 -2.39
N SER A 206 15.07 2.51 -1.25
CA SER A 206 13.81 2.82 -0.58
C SER A 206 13.69 4.31 -0.26
N CYS A 207 12.55 4.91 -0.61
CA CYS A 207 12.23 6.31 -0.37
C CYS A 207 10.81 6.46 0.19
N CYS A 208 10.63 7.38 1.14
CA CYS A 208 9.31 7.84 1.59
C CYS A 208 8.93 9.14 0.87
N LEU A 209 7.63 9.38 0.69
CA LEU A 209 7.10 10.68 0.28
C LEU A 209 6.33 11.30 1.44
N LEU A 210 6.72 12.52 1.83
CA LEU A 210 6.07 13.30 2.86
C LEU A 210 5.27 14.44 2.20
N TRP A 211 3.96 14.37 2.37
CA TRP A 211 2.98 15.34 1.87
C TRP A 211 2.55 16.28 2.99
N LYS A 212 2.72 17.60 2.77
CA LYS A 212 2.25 18.69 3.65
C LYS A 212 2.60 18.54 5.13
N GLU A 213 3.70 17.85 5.46
CA GLU A 213 4.07 17.53 6.86
C GLU A 213 2.95 16.84 7.66
N THR A 214 2.07 16.12 6.97
CA THR A 214 0.87 15.49 7.56
C THR A 214 0.73 14.03 7.16
N VAL A 215 1.15 13.65 5.95
CA VAL A 215 1.02 12.26 5.47
C VAL A 215 2.34 11.73 4.96
N LEU A 216 2.78 10.60 5.53
CA LEU A 216 3.97 9.88 5.10
C LEU A 216 3.57 8.61 4.35
N PHE A 217 3.92 8.54 3.07
CA PHE A 217 3.85 7.33 2.26
C PHE A 217 5.16 6.56 2.40
N THR A 218 5.09 5.31 2.85
CA THR A 218 6.26 4.62 3.41
C THR A 218 6.73 3.40 2.65
N GLY A 219 6.02 2.96 1.60
CA GLY A 219 6.25 1.65 0.98
C GLY A 219 6.29 0.57 2.06
N ASP A 220 7.34 -0.25 2.05
CA ASP A 220 7.56 -1.29 3.05
C ASP A 220 8.43 -0.90 4.25
N HIS A 221 8.77 0.40 4.37
CA HIS A 221 9.69 0.86 5.40
C HIS A 221 9.09 0.91 6.81
N LEU A 222 7.80 1.26 6.90
CA LEU A 222 7.08 1.52 8.15
C LEU A 222 5.57 1.29 7.94
N SER A 223 4.91 0.59 8.85
CA SER A 223 3.47 0.36 8.83
C SER A 223 2.86 0.32 10.23
N TRP A 224 1.54 0.15 10.32
CA TRP A 224 0.84 -0.11 11.58
C TRP A 224 0.53 -1.60 11.76
N ASP A 225 0.80 -2.12 12.97
CA ASP A 225 0.34 -3.43 13.41
C ASP A 225 -0.94 -3.26 14.24
N PRO A 226 -2.13 -3.61 13.71
CA PRO A 226 -3.39 -3.43 14.43
C PRO A 226 -3.53 -4.37 15.64
N GLY A 227 -2.86 -5.52 15.63
CA GLY A 227 -2.89 -6.47 16.75
C GLY A 227 -2.09 -5.97 17.94
N LYS A 228 -0.92 -5.36 17.69
CA LYS A 228 -0.10 -4.73 18.73
C LYS A 228 -0.50 -3.28 19.04
N LYS A 229 -1.31 -2.66 18.18
CA LYS A 229 -1.67 -1.23 18.23
C LYS A 229 -0.43 -0.34 18.34
N SER A 230 0.54 -0.59 17.48
CA SER A 230 1.80 0.14 17.46
C SER A 230 2.38 0.22 16.06
N LEU A 231 3.26 1.19 15.83
CA LEU A 231 4.06 1.21 14.60
C LEU A 231 4.98 -0.02 14.52
N HIS A 232 5.19 -0.48 13.30
CA HIS A 232 5.93 -1.68 12.97
C HIS A 232 6.88 -1.46 11.79
N ALA A 233 8.05 -2.09 11.89
CA ALA A 233 8.99 -2.29 10.79
C ALA A 233 9.45 -3.76 10.85
N SER A 234 9.56 -4.40 9.70
CA SER A 234 9.82 -5.84 9.62
C SER A 234 11.28 -6.11 9.25
N LYS A 235 12.01 -6.78 10.16
CA LYS A 235 13.37 -7.28 9.89
C LYS A 235 13.39 -8.38 8.83
N HIS A 236 12.31 -9.16 8.72
CA HIS A 236 12.22 -10.27 7.79
C HIS A 236 12.06 -9.84 6.32
N THR A 237 11.45 -8.67 6.10
CA THR A 237 11.31 -8.08 4.77
C THR A 237 12.32 -6.96 4.54
N CYS A 238 13.27 -6.76 5.46
CA CYS A 238 14.41 -5.87 5.24
C CYS A 238 15.48 -6.60 4.43
N TRP A 239 15.50 -6.42 3.11
CA TRP A 239 16.37 -7.21 2.24
C TRP A 239 17.76 -6.61 2.06
N HIS A 240 17.95 -5.33 2.37
CA HIS A 240 19.23 -4.66 2.19
C HIS A 240 20.04 -4.59 3.48
N ASP A 241 19.62 -3.77 4.45
CA ASP A 241 20.40 -3.54 5.67
C ASP A 241 19.51 -3.02 6.81
N TRP A 242 19.35 -3.86 7.85
CA TRP A 242 18.52 -3.53 9.02
C TRP A 242 19.08 -2.37 9.86
N SER A 243 20.41 -2.26 9.96
CA SER A 243 21.03 -1.14 10.67
C SER A 243 20.84 0.18 9.93
N ARG A 244 20.88 0.15 8.59
CA ARG A 244 20.46 1.31 7.78
C ARG A 244 18.98 1.61 7.93
N GLN A 245 18.11 0.62 7.97
CA GLN A 245 16.68 0.86 8.22
C GLN A 245 16.45 1.56 9.58
N ILE A 246 17.18 1.17 10.63
CA ILE A 246 17.11 1.85 11.93
C ILE A 246 17.59 3.30 11.85
N HIS A 247 18.67 3.56 11.12
CA HIS A 247 19.16 4.92 10.91
C HIS A 247 18.13 5.77 10.14
N SER A 248 17.53 5.20 9.08
CA SER A 248 16.45 5.81 8.32
C SER A 248 15.22 6.11 9.18
N MET A 249 14.83 5.19 10.08
CA MET A 249 13.75 5.41 11.04
C MET A 249 14.06 6.53 12.04
N LYS A 250 15.31 6.64 12.53
CA LYS A 250 15.75 7.77 13.36
C LYS A 250 15.66 9.09 12.59
N ARG A 251 16.08 9.13 11.31
CA ARG A 251 15.92 10.30 10.45
C ARG A 251 14.45 10.67 10.24
N LEU A 252 13.59 9.69 9.96
CA LEU A 252 12.15 9.89 9.80
C LEU A 252 11.49 10.47 11.06
N SER A 253 11.96 10.12 12.26
CA SER A 253 11.43 10.67 13.52
C SER A 253 11.66 12.18 13.70
N GLY A 254 12.53 12.80 12.88
CA GLY A 254 12.71 14.25 12.84
C GLY A 254 11.64 15.01 12.05
N PHE A 255 10.72 14.31 11.39
CA PHE A 255 9.62 14.92 10.63
C PHE A 255 8.30 14.81 11.39
N SER A 256 7.44 15.80 11.18
CA SER A 256 6.05 15.75 11.65
C SER A 256 5.15 15.11 10.58
N PHE A 257 4.28 14.21 11.02
CA PHE A 257 3.19 13.63 10.24
C PHE A 257 2.16 13.00 11.18
N GLU A 258 0.93 12.88 10.71
CA GLU A 258 -0.21 12.30 11.43
C GLU A 258 -0.64 10.97 10.81
N TRP A 259 -0.44 10.81 9.51
CA TRP A 259 -0.76 9.60 8.76
C TRP A 259 0.49 8.82 8.36
N VAL A 260 0.43 7.50 8.49
CA VAL A 260 1.35 6.54 7.84
C VAL A 260 0.54 5.71 6.86
N LEU A 261 0.92 5.77 5.58
CA LEU A 261 0.30 5.07 4.47
C LEU A 261 1.31 4.11 3.80
N PRO A 262 1.34 2.83 4.21
CA PRO A 262 2.33 1.86 3.72
C PRO A 262 1.91 1.16 2.42
N GLY A 263 2.88 0.57 1.72
CA GLY A 263 2.65 -0.42 0.68
C GLY A 263 2.08 -1.70 1.30
N HIS A 264 2.75 -2.27 2.30
CA HIS A 264 2.28 -3.44 3.05
C HIS A 264 1.98 -3.17 4.53
N GLY A 265 0.95 -3.84 5.05
CA GLY A 265 0.45 -3.68 6.40
C GLY A 265 -0.74 -2.71 6.47
N THR A 266 -1.00 -2.15 7.65
CA THR A 266 -2.17 -1.28 7.87
C THR A 266 -1.76 0.19 7.93
N ARG A 267 -2.63 1.07 7.45
CA ARG A 267 -2.51 2.53 7.64
C ARG A 267 -2.85 2.95 9.07
N CYS A 268 -2.26 4.03 9.57
CA CYS A 268 -2.70 4.63 10.83
C CYS A 268 -2.79 6.16 10.75
N HIS A 269 -3.60 6.70 11.66
CA HIS A 269 -3.74 8.13 11.90
C HIS A 269 -3.63 8.38 13.40
N LEU A 270 -2.65 9.18 13.81
CA LEU A 270 -2.43 9.56 15.19
C LEU A 270 -2.11 11.06 15.24
N PRO A 271 -2.54 11.78 16.29
CA PRO A 271 -2.04 13.14 16.54
C PRO A 271 -0.51 13.16 16.57
N VAL A 272 0.12 14.23 16.08
CA VAL A 272 1.60 14.35 16.01
C VAL A 272 2.31 13.94 17.33
N PRO A 273 1.88 14.37 18.53
CA PRO A 273 2.55 13.95 19.77
C PRO A 273 2.47 12.45 20.04
N GLU A 274 1.40 11.78 19.60
CA GLU A 274 1.26 10.32 19.70
C GLU A 274 2.11 9.61 18.65
N MET A 275 2.12 10.11 17.41
CA MET A 275 2.96 9.58 16.34
C MET A 275 4.45 9.61 16.72
N ASN A 276 4.93 10.72 17.27
CA ASN A 276 6.32 10.86 17.72
C ASN A 276 6.68 9.84 18.81
N ARG A 277 5.79 9.65 19.80
CA ARG A 277 5.99 8.62 20.84
C ARG A 277 6.02 7.21 20.27
N GLU A 278 5.17 6.90 19.30
CA GLU A 278 5.17 5.57 18.66
C GLU A 278 6.43 5.34 17.82
N MET A 279 6.94 6.37 17.13
CA MET A 279 8.22 6.31 16.41
C MET A 279 9.39 6.03 17.37
N GLU A 280 9.48 6.75 18.49
CA GLU A 280 10.50 6.52 19.52
C GLU A 280 10.46 5.08 20.07
N LYS A 281 9.27 4.60 20.42
CA LYS A 281 9.08 3.22 20.90
C LYS A 281 9.49 2.19 19.85
N LEU A 282 9.13 2.40 18.57
CA LEU A 282 9.51 1.50 17.50
C LEU A 282 11.03 1.46 17.30
N ILE A 283 11.69 2.62 17.24
CA ILE A 283 13.16 2.70 17.12
C ILE A 283 13.84 1.96 18.28
N GLY A 284 13.32 2.12 19.51
CA GLY A 284 13.79 1.38 20.68
C GLY A 284 13.68 -0.14 20.50
N ARG A 285 12.52 -0.64 20.04
CA ARG A 285 12.32 -2.08 19.74
C ARG A 285 13.24 -2.59 18.62
N MET A 286 13.42 -1.81 17.55
CA MET A 286 14.29 -2.20 16.44
C MET A 286 15.76 -2.29 16.89
N THR A 287 16.22 -1.33 17.70
CA THR A 287 17.59 -1.30 18.22
C THR A 287 17.86 -2.45 19.20
N ALA A 288 16.89 -2.80 20.05
CA ALA A 288 17.02 -3.91 20.99
C ALA A 288 17.09 -5.30 20.32
N THR A 289 16.66 -5.40 19.06
CA THR A 289 16.63 -6.64 18.27
C THR A 289 17.66 -6.65 17.14
N SER A 290 18.57 -5.67 17.12
CA SER A 290 19.63 -5.52 16.12
C SER A 290 20.79 -6.46 16.37
#